data_AF-A0A640Y904-F1
#
_entry.id   AF-A0A640Y904-F1
#
_cell.length_a   1.000
_cell.length_b   1.000
_cell.length_c   1.000
_cell.angle_alpha   90.00
_cell.angle_beta   90.00
_cell.angle_gamma   90.00
#
_symmetry.space_group_name_H-M   'P 1'
#
loop_
_entity.id
_entity.type
_entity.pdbx_description
1 polymer ?
#
loop_
_entity_poly.entity_id
_entity_poly.type
_entity_poly.pdbx_seq_one_letter_code
_entity_poly.pdbx_strand_id
1 'polypeptide(L)'
;EEIYPKIADGRLLARAIGAPYVPITPTFPWLGLLGLVPLPSRWRIEFCEPVVLDGLGPEAADDRQLVFEISEQVRETIQRKLYENLVKRGPAFV
;
A
#
# COMPACT_ATOMS: atom_id res chain seq x y z
N GLU A 1 -3.66 4.95 4.14
CA GLU A 1 -2.24 4.57 4.21
C GLU A 1 -1.46 5.75 4.80
N GLU A 2 -0.79 5.55 5.93
CA GLU A 2 -0.13 6.64 6.67
C GLU A 2 1.30 6.84 6.14
N ILE A 3 1.60 8.03 5.65
CA ILE A 3 2.92 8.43 5.12
C ILE A 3 3.98 8.51 6.25
N TYR A 4 3.55 8.47 7.52
CA TYR A 4 4.44 8.54 8.68
C TYR A 4 4.45 7.23 9.46
N PRO A 5 5.64 6.73 9.84
CA PRO A 5 5.73 5.79 10.94
C PRO A 5 5.43 6.57 12.24
N LYS A 6 4.15 6.63 12.64
CA LYS A 6 3.75 7.18 13.93
C LYS A 6 4.14 6.18 15.02
N ILE A 7 5.02 6.58 15.94
CA ILE A 7 5.40 5.75 17.10
C ILE A 7 4.34 5.90 18.21
N ALA A 8 3.85 7.11 18.41
CA ALA A 8 2.80 7.43 19.39
C ALA A 8 2.07 8.73 19.02
N ASP A 9 0.92 8.98 19.63
CA ASP A 9 0.17 10.24 19.49
C ASP A 9 0.27 11.06 20.78
N GLY A 10 0.86 12.26 20.68
CA GLY A 10 1.08 13.18 21.79
C GLY A 10 -0.18 13.95 22.18
N ARG A 11 -1.24 13.26 22.63
CA ARG A 11 -2.56 13.85 22.94
C ARG A 11 -2.51 15.03 23.92
N LEU A 12 -1.57 15.02 24.88
CA LEU A 12 -1.39 16.14 25.84
C LEU A 12 -0.84 17.39 25.14
N LEU A 13 0.12 17.22 24.24
CA LEU A 13 0.69 18.32 23.46
C LEU A 13 -0.33 18.85 22.46
N ALA A 14 -1.10 17.96 21.82
CA ALA A 14 -2.19 18.29 20.90
C ALA A 14 -3.25 19.19 21.57
N ARG A 15 -3.64 18.86 22.81
CA ARG A 15 -4.58 19.67 23.61
C ARG A 15 -4.00 21.03 24.01
N ALA A 16 -2.69 21.12 24.27
CA ALA A 16 -2.06 22.37 24.66
C ALA A 16 -1.93 23.39 23.51
N ILE A 17 -1.78 22.91 22.27
CA ILE A 17 -1.66 23.76 21.07
C ILE A 17 -2.94 23.85 20.23
N GLY A 18 -4.04 23.22 20.66
CA GLY A 18 -5.32 23.22 19.95
C GLY A 18 -5.34 22.40 18.64
N ALA A 19 -4.41 21.46 18.46
CA ALA A 19 -4.31 20.62 17.27
C ALA A 19 -5.07 19.28 17.46
N PRO A 20 -5.64 18.68 16.39
CA PRO A 20 -6.42 17.43 16.48
C PRO A 20 -5.58 16.19 16.87
N TYR A 21 -4.30 16.19 16.53
CA TYR A 21 -3.32 15.18 16.94
C TYR A 21 -1.91 15.77 16.82
N VAL A 22 -0.93 15.17 17.52
CA VAL A 22 0.48 15.54 17.37
C VAL A 22 1.28 14.25 17.14
N PRO A 23 1.76 14.01 15.91
CA PRO A 23 2.45 12.77 15.60
C PRO A 23 3.82 12.77 16.28
N ILE A 24 4.10 11.76 17.10
CA ILE A 24 5.46 11.48 17.59
C ILE A 24 6.10 10.55 16.56
N THR A 25 7.04 11.09 15.79
CA THR A 25 7.83 10.36 14.79
C THR A 25 9.25 10.14 15.35
N PRO A 26 10.11 9.31 14.75
CA PRO A 26 11.49 9.17 15.21
C PRO A 26 12.27 10.50 15.26
N THR A 27 11.89 11.47 14.43
CA THR A 27 12.57 12.77 14.26
C THR A 27 11.82 13.94 14.94
N PHE A 28 10.53 13.79 15.23
CA PHE A 28 9.72 14.77 15.96
C PHE A 28 9.48 14.30 17.40
N PRO A 29 9.70 15.12 18.44
CA PRO A 29 9.84 16.59 18.39
C PRO A 29 11.28 17.12 18.34
N TRP A 30 12.30 16.26 18.39
CA TRP A 30 13.71 16.67 18.51
C TRP A 30 14.19 17.64 17.43
N LEU A 31 13.73 17.48 16.18
CA LEU A 31 14.06 18.38 15.05
C LEU A 31 13.01 19.48 14.82
N GLY A 32 12.04 19.66 15.73
CA GLY A 32 10.93 20.58 15.56
C GLY A 32 10.14 20.30 14.28
N LEU A 33 9.72 21.35 13.56
CA LEU A 33 8.96 21.22 12.30
C LEU A 33 9.69 20.41 11.22
N LEU A 34 11.03 20.31 11.25
CA LEU A 34 11.80 19.48 10.31
C LEU A 34 11.61 17.97 10.59
N GLY A 35 11.20 17.58 11.80
CA GLY A 35 10.79 16.21 12.13
C GLY A 35 9.42 15.82 11.57
N LEU A 36 8.69 16.78 11.00
CA LEU A 36 7.45 16.60 10.25
C LEU A 36 7.69 16.61 8.74
N VAL A 37 8.88 16.22 8.28
CA VAL A 37 9.12 15.92 6.87
C VAL A 37 8.84 14.43 6.66
N PRO A 38 7.90 14.05 5.77
CA PRO A 38 7.58 12.66 5.53
C PRO A 38 8.73 11.97 4.81
N LEU A 39 8.90 10.67 5.06
CA LEU A 39 9.82 9.88 4.26
C LEU A 39 9.34 9.83 2.81
N PRO A 40 10.25 9.93 1.82
CA PRO A 40 9.87 9.84 0.42
C PRO A 40 9.24 8.47 0.15
N SER A 41 8.01 8.49 -0.36
CA SER A 41 7.28 7.31 -0.77
C SER A 41 6.94 7.44 -2.25
N ARG A 42 7.53 6.56 -3.07
CA ARG A 42 7.13 6.41 -4.48
C ARG A 42 6.18 5.23 -4.56
N TRP A 43 5.07 5.40 -5.26
CA TRP A 43 4.10 4.34 -5.53
C TRP A 43 3.68 4.38 -6.99
N ARG A 44 3.23 3.23 -7.50
CA ARG A 44 2.77 3.08 -8.88
C ARG A 44 1.63 2.08 -8.88
N ILE A 45 0.55 2.41 -9.56
CA ILE A 45 -0.63 1.56 -9.73
C ILE A 45 -0.75 1.22 -11.21
N GLU A 46 -0.94 -0.06 -11.50
CA GLU A 46 -1.19 -0.57 -12.86
C GLU A 46 -2.44 -1.43 -12.83
N PHE A 47 -3.35 -1.19 -13.75
CA PHE A 47 -4.53 -2.02 -13.97
C PHE A 47 -4.17 -3.07 -15.03
N CYS A 48 -4.29 -4.34 -14.67
CA CYS A 48 -4.01 -5.46 -15.56
C CYS A 48 -5.18 -5.73 -16.52
N GLU A 49 -4.94 -6.56 -17.52
CA GLU A 49 -6.01 -7.06 -18.39
C GLU A 49 -7.07 -7.82 -17.57
N PRO A 50 -8.36 -7.71 -17.96
CA PRO A 50 -9.44 -8.44 -17.30
C PRO A 50 -9.25 -9.96 -17.39
N VAL A 51 -9.68 -10.66 -16.35
CA VAL A 51 -9.78 -12.12 -16.38
C VAL A 51 -11.03 -12.50 -17.18
N VAL A 52 -10.84 -13.23 -18.29
CA VAL A 52 -11.96 -13.69 -19.12
C VAL A 52 -12.65 -14.86 -18.41
N LEU A 53 -13.90 -14.64 -18.03
CA LEU A 53 -14.76 -15.66 -17.40
C LEU A 53 -15.99 -15.98 -18.26
N ASP A 54 -16.04 -15.45 -19.49
CA ASP A 54 -17.14 -15.63 -20.41
C ASP A 54 -17.33 -17.12 -20.74
N GLY A 55 -18.58 -17.59 -20.69
CA GLY A 55 -18.93 -18.98 -20.95
C GLY A 55 -18.87 -19.89 -19.71
N LEU A 56 -18.43 -19.39 -18.55
CA LEU A 56 -18.56 -20.10 -17.28
C LEU A 56 -19.97 -19.89 -16.71
N GLY A 57 -20.68 -20.99 -16.48
CA GLY A 57 -21.95 -20.98 -15.74
C GLY A 57 -21.73 -20.73 -14.23
N PRO A 58 -22.79 -20.41 -13.46
CA PRO A 58 -22.67 -20.18 -12.02
C PRO A 58 -22.11 -21.40 -11.26
N GLU A 59 -22.40 -22.62 -11.73
CA GLU A 59 -21.89 -23.88 -11.18
C GLU A 59 -20.35 -23.99 -11.25
N ALA A 60 -19.69 -23.21 -12.12
CA ALA A 60 -18.24 -23.20 -12.27
C ALA A 60 -17.51 -22.76 -10.99
N ALA A 61 -18.19 -22.02 -10.11
CA ALA A 61 -17.65 -21.64 -8.81
C ALA A 61 -17.47 -22.83 -7.85
N ASP A 62 -18.21 -23.92 -8.07
CA ASP A 62 -18.13 -25.13 -7.25
C ASP A 62 -17.04 -26.11 -7.73
N ASP A 63 -16.53 -25.92 -8.95
CA ASP A 63 -15.38 -26.65 -9.47
C ASP A 63 -14.08 -26.12 -8.85
N ARG A 64 -13.60 -26.85 -7.84
CA ARG A 64 -12.37 -26.52 -7.13
C ARG A 64 -11.14 -26.48 -8.03
N GLN A 65 -11.08 -27.32 -9.05
CA GLN A 65 -9.93 -27.36 -9.94
C GLN A 65 -9.91 -26.10 -10.80
N LEU A 66 -11.04 -25.73 -11.40
CA LEU A 66 -11.16 -24.52 -12.20
C LEU A 66 -10.85 -23.25 -11.38
N VAL A 67 -11.42 -23.14 -10.18
CA VAL A 67 -11.17 -21.99 -9.30
C VAL A 67 -9.68 -21.89 -8.93
N PHE A 68 -9.03 -23.03 -8.67
CA PHE A 68 -7.61 -23.07 -8.38
C PHE A 68 -6.77 -22.61 -9.57
N GLU A 69 -7.05 -23.13 -10.78
CA GLU A 69 -6.34 -22.76 -12.01
C GLU A 69 -6.45 -21.26 -12.30
N ILE A 70 -7.65 -20.68 -12.22
CA ILE A 70 -7.87 -19.23 -12.40
C ILE A 70 -7.12 -18.42 -11.34
N SER A 71 -7.17 -18.85 -10.08
CA SER A 71 -6.49 -18.15 -8.98
C SER A 71 -4.97 -18.13 -9.16
N GLU A 72 -4.38 -19.23 -9.62
CA GLU A 72 -2.94 -19.28 -9.91
C GLU A 72 -2.56 -18.42 -11.11
N GLN A 73 -3.37 -18.40 -12.18
CA GLN A 73 -3.18 -17.49 -13.31
C GLN A 73 -3.19 -16.02 -12.88
N VAL A 74 -4.13 -15.63 -12.01
CA VAL A 74 -4.21 -14.28 -11.44
C VAL A 74 -2.98 -13.99 -10.58
N ARG A 75 -2.58 -14.92 -9.71
CA ARG A 75 -1.39 -14.78 -8.86
C ARG A 75 -0.13 -14.54 -9.71
N GLU A 76 0.09 -15.35 -10.74
CA GLU A 76 1.26 -15.25 -11.61
C GLU A 76 1.28 -13.89 -12.32
N THR A 77 0.13 -13.45 -12.86
CA THR A 77 -0.01 -12.17 -13.54
C THR A 77 0.31 -11.01 -12.60
N ILE A 78 -0.26 -11.02 -11.38
CA ILE A 78 0.00 -9.99 -10.37
C ILE A 78 1.47 -9.99 -9.97
N GLN A 79 2.09 -11.14 -9.71
CA GLN A 79 3.49 -11.22 -9.29
C GLN A 79 4.43 -10.67 -10.37
N ARG A 80 4.22 -11.06 -11.64
CA ARG A 80 4.98 -10.54 -12.78
C ARG A 80 4.83 -9.02 -12.88
N LYS A 81 3.61 -8.50 -12.79
CA LYS A 81 3.33 -7.06 -12.88
C LYS A 81 3.82 -6.27 -11.68
N LEU A 82 3.82 -6.84 -10.49
CA LEU A 82 4.44 -6.25 -9.30
C LEU A 82 5.95 -6.10 -9.49
N TYR A 83 6.61 -7.12 -10.03
CA TYR A 83 8.05 -7.05 -10.30
C TYR A 83 8.37 -5.99 -11.37
N GLU A 84 7.64 -5.97 -12.49
CA GLU A 84 7.79 -4.92 -13.51
C GLU A 84 7.59 -3.51 -12.93
N ASN A 85 6.56 -3.32 -12.10
CA ASN A 85 6.28 -2.03 -11.48
C ASN A 85 7.31 -1.65 -10.42
N LEU A 86 7.85 -2.62 -9.68
CA LEU A 86 8.93 -2.38 -8.72
C LEU A 86 10.18 -1.82 -9.44
N VAL A 87 10.55 -2.42 -10.57
CA VAL A 87 11.67 -1.96 -11.40
C VAL A 87 11.38 -0.57 -11.99
N LYS A 88 10.18 -0.36 -12.57
CA LYS A 88 9.78 0.93 -13.17
C LYS A 88 9.69 2.07 -12.16
N ARG A 89 9.26 1.78 -10.92
CA ARG A 89 9.12 2.77 -9.83
C ARG A 89 10.47 3.31 -9.37
N GLY A 90 11.50 2.46 -9.33
CA GLY A 90 12.81 2.78 -8.79
C GLY A 90 12.86 2.84 -7.25
N PRO A 91 14.01 3.26 -6.68
CA PRO A 91 14.23 3.31 -5.24
C PRO A 91 13.42 4.44 -4.60
N ALA A 92 12.95 4.29 -3.37
CA ALA A 92 12.19 5.36 -2.71
C ALA A 92 13.05 6.60 -2.42
N PHE A 93 14.33 6.37 -2.11
CA PHE A 93 15.36 7.37 -1.85
C PHE A 93 16.26 7.49 -3.09
N VAL A 94 16.74 8.69 -3.40
CA VAL A 94 17.76 8.94 -4.45
C VAL A 94 19.11 9.03 -3.77
#